data_AF-A0A1F4DQF6-F1
#
_entry.id   AF-A0A1F4DQF6-F1
#
_cell.length_a   1.000
_cell.length_b   1.000
_cell.length_c   1.000
_cell.angle_alpha   90.00
_cell.angle_beta   90.00
_cell.angle_gamma   90.00
#
_symmetry.space_group_name_H-M   'P 1'
#
loop_
_entity.id
_entity.type
_entity.pdbx_description
1 polymer ?
#
loop_
_entity_poly.entity_id
_entity_poly.type
_entity_poly.pdbx_seq_one_letter_code
_entity_poly.pdbx_strand_id
1 'polypeptide(L)'
;MHCASIWRRIWRCGGWRTARGNPRWLGGAIAATLVLHTWGQNLGQHLHIHALVAAGALHPDGHWITSRRGFLFPVTALSPVFRGKFLAGLKKLFSGGALKFAGSSAPFADPPAQRQMLRELREKPRVVYTKRPFAGPKPVLDYLGRYTHRVAISNNRLLGCNDTKVRFRYKDYAHGNRRKVMVLAASEFIRRFLLHVLPSGFMRIRHYGILANRTKHQKLAQARVALHYQPAPQPPEPESVEAFWLRVASLDIHQCPHCKAGRMIAIGPIPVPCARAPPLPPS
;
A
#
# COMPACT_ATOMS: atom_id res chain seq x y z
N MET A 1 -0.34 20.03 -5.17
CA MET A 1 -0.59 19.01 -6.21
C MET A 1 -1.70 18.06 -5.78
N HIS A 2 -2.78 17.92 -6.57
CA HIS A 2 -3.84 16.93 -6.29
C HIS A 2 -3.28 15.51 -6.52
N CYS A 3 -2.75 14.90 -5.45
CA CYS A 3 -1.94 13.68 -5.52
C CYS A 3 -2.71 12.45 -6.04
N ALA A 4 -4.05 12.46 -5.99
CA ALA A 4 -4.90 11.34 -6.39
C ALA A 4 -4.71 10.91 -7.86
N SER A 5 -4.50 11.85 -8.80
CA SER A 5 -4.29 11.53 -10.22
C SER A 5 -2.94 10.83 -10.44
N ILE A 6 -1.90 11.27 -9.72
CA ILE A 6 -0.58 10.63 -9.76
C ILE A 6 -0.64 9.26 -9.08
N TRP A 7 -1.30 9.13 -7.93
CA TRP A 7 -1.47 7.84 -7.27
C TRP A 7 -2.22 6.85 -8.16
N ARG A 8 -3.33 7.28 -8.78
CA ARG A 8 -4.06 6.48 -9.80
C ARG A 8 -3.15 6.08 -10.95
N ARG A 9 -2.21 6.93 -11.36
CA ARG A 9 -1.26 6.58 -12.42
C ARG A 9 -0.30 5.50 -11.98
N ILE A 10 0.28 5.58 -10.79
CA ILE A 10 1.21 4.56 -10.27
C ILE A 10 0.53 3.18 -10.24
N TRP A 11 -0.74 3.11 -9.83
CA TRP A 11 -1.54 1.89 -9.89
C TRP A 11 -1.70 1.29 -11.29
N ARG A 12 -1.73 2.14 -12.33
CA ARG A 12 -1.90 1.73 -13.73
C ARG A 12 -0.58 1.39 -14.42
N CYS A 13 0.56 1.81 -13.85
CA CYS A 13 1.89 1.61 -14.43
C CYS A 13 2.58 0.29 -14.05
N GLY A 14 2.01 -0.47 -13.11
CA GLY A 14 2.53 -1.79 -12.78
C GLY A 14 2.68 -2.68 -14.03
N GLY A 15 3.89 -3.20 -14.26
CA GLY A 15 4.21 -4.09 -15.38
C GLY A 15 3.37 -5.37 -15.42
N TRP A 16 2.68 -5.69 -14.32
CA TRP A 16 1.81 -6.84 -14.12
C TRP A 16 0.63 -6.94 -15.09
N ARG A 17 0.10 -5.80 -15.60
CA ARG A 17 -0.94 -5.82 -16.64
C ARG A 17 -0.41 -6.24 -18.00
N THR A 18 0.85 -5.92 -18.32
CA THR A 18 1.53 -6.34 -19.57
C THR A 18 2.16 -7.71 -19.48
N ALA A 19 2.45 -8.19 -18.27
CA ALA A 19 2.93 -9.55 -18.05
C ALA A 19 1.81 -10.59 -18.10
N ARG A 20 0.55 -10.17 -17.88
CA ARG A 20 -0.61 -11.05 -17.97
C ARG A 20 -0.76 -11.58 -19.40
N GLY A 21 -0.74 -12.90 -19.55
CA GLY A 21 -0.94 -13.56 -20.84
C GLY A 21 0.25 -13.48 -21.80
N ASN A 22 1.41 -12.95 -21.39
CA ASN A 22 2.61 -13.05 -22.22
C ASN A 22 3.24 -14.44 -22.03
N PRO A 23 3.30 -15.29 -23.07
CA PRO A 23 3.84 -16.66 -22.97
C PRO A 23 5.32 -16.67 -22.61
N ARG A 24 6.07 -15.60 -22.95
CA ARG A 24 7.50 -15.47 -22.60
C ARG A 24 7.76 -15.36 -21.09
N TRP A 25 6.72 -15.13 -20.28
CA TRP A 25 6.83 -14.96 -18.84
C TRP A 25 6.11 -16.09 -18.10
N LEU A 26 4.81 -15.95 -17.89
CA LEU A 26 4.01 -16.94 -17.16
C LEU A 26 2.78 -17.41 -17.93
N GLY A 27 2.36 -16.74 -19.01
CA GLY A 27 1.20 -17.15 -19.82
C GLY A 27 -0.18 -17.13 -19.13
N GLY A 28 -0.25 -17.03 -17.80
CA GLY A 28 -1.50 -17.16 -17.04
C GLY A 28 -1.91 -15.95 -16.18
N ALA A 29 -2.94 -16.16 -15.38
CA ALA A 29 -3.41 -15.21 -14.38
C ALA A 29 -2.52 -15.25 -13.12
N ILE A 30 -1.77 -14.16 -12.90
CA ILE A 30 -0.99 -13.97 -11.66
C ILE A 30 -1.87 -13.66 -10.44
N ALA A 31 -1.35 -13.84 -9.23
CA ALA A 31 -1.90 -13.26 -8.00
C ALA A 31 -1.03 -12.10 -7.53
N ALA A 32 -1.61 -10.92 -7.29
CA ALA A 32 -0.85 -9.81 -6.71
C ALA A 32 -1.66 -8.97 -5.73
N THR A 33 -0.99 -8.53 -4.65
CA THR A 33 -1.48 -7.54 -3.69
C THR A 33 -0.50 -6.38 -3.69
N LEU A 34 -1.00 -5.18 -3.99
CA LEU A 34 -0.20 -3.97 -4.04
C LEU A 34 -0.66 -3.02 -2.93
N VAL A 35 0.29 -2.38 -2.26
CA VAL A 35 0.05 -1.43 -1.16
C VAL A 35 0.74 -0.12 -1.45
N LEU A 36 -0.04 0.96 -1.52
CA LEU A 36 0.49 2.32 -1.69
C LEU A 36 1.07 2.85 -0.38
N HIS A 37 2.32 3.31 -0.46
CA HIS A 37 3.04 3.98 0.62
C HIS A 37 3.44 5.37 0.15
N THR A 38 3.28 6.36 1.03
CA THR A 38 3.47 7.78 0.68
C THR A 38 4.50 8.49 1.55
N TRP A 39 5.17 7.77 2.46
CA TRP A 39 6.07 8.33 3.47
C TRP A 39 7.43 7.65 3.50
N GLY A 40 8.45 8.45 3.87
CA GLY A 40 9.76 7.97 4.28
C GLY A 40 9.87 7.85 5.80
N GLN A 41 11.05 7.45 6.29
CA GLN A 41 11.30 7.38 7.74
C GLN A 41 11.21 8.75 8.41
N ASN A 42 11.53 9.85 7.73
CA ASN A 42 11.45 11.20 8.27
C ASN A 42 10.07 11.88 8.08
N LEU A 43 9.03 11.12 7.70
CA LEU A 43 7.70 11.63 7.33
C LEU A 43 7.71 12.58 6.12
N GLY A 44 8.80 12.60 5.36
CA GLY A 44 8.82 13.25 4.06
C GLY A 44 7.99 12.45 3.04
N GLN A 45 7.53 13.11 1.98
CA GLN A 45 6.81 12.44 0.91
C GLN A 45 7.74 11.46 0.18
N HIS A 46 7.38 10.17 0.20
CA HIS A 46 8.10 9.12 -0.49
C HIS A 46 7.10 8.12 -1.08
N LEU A 47 6.70 8.37 -2.32
CA LEU A 47 5.64 7.66 -2.98
C LEU A 47 6.15 6.38 -3.65
N HIS A 48 5.70 5.22 -3.16
CA HIS A 48 6.10 3.91 -3.68
C HIS A 48 5.00 2.86 -3.49
N ILE A 49 5.10 1.75 -4.22
CA ILE A 49 4.19 0.61 -4.07
C ILE A 49 4.97 -0.61 -3.64
N HIS A 50 4.54 -1.23 -2.55
CA HIS A 50 4.92 -2.60 -2.23
C HIS A 50 4.03 -3.54 -3.02
N ALA A 51 4.60 -4.32 -3.94
CA ALA A 51 3.88 -5.33 -4.71
C ALA A 51 4.30 -6.73 -4.25
N LEU A 52 3.38 -7.44 -3.62
CA LEU A 52 3.52 -8.86 -3.35
C LEU A 52 2.87 -9.63 -4.50
N VAL A 53 3.63 -10.52 -5.14
CA VAL A 53 3.18 -11.29 -6.31
C VAL A 53 3.48 -12.76 -6.06
N ALA A 54 2.52 -13.63 -6.36
CA ALA A 54 2.76 -15.08 -6.29
C ALA A 54 3.83 -15.50 -7.29
N ALA A 55 4.65 -16.48 -6.92
CA ALA A 55 5.73 -17.02 -7.73
C ALA A 55 5.21 -18.00 -8.81
N GLY A 56 4.20 -17.57 -9.56
CA GLY A 56 3.55 -18.36 -10.60
C GLY A 56 2.24 -17.74 -11.08
N ALA A 57 1.55 -18.47 -11.95
CA ALA A 57 0.28 -18.05 -12.52
C ALA A 57 -0.64 -19.25 -12.76
N LEU A 58 -1.95 -19.02 -12.71
CA LEU A 58 -2.96 -19.99 -13.12
C LEU A 58 -3.17 -19.90 -14.64
N HIS A 59 -2.88 -20.96 -15.37
CA HIS A 59 -3.12 -21.04 -16.82
C HIS A 59 -4.63 -21.18 -17.11
N PRO A 60 -5.13 -20.72 -18.27
CA PRO A 60 -6.55 -20.82 -18.61
C PRO A 60 -7.14 -22.23 -18.62
N ASP A 61 -6.34 -23.27 -18.86
CA ASP A 61 -6.76 -24.69 -18.81
C ASP A 61 -6.82 -25.26 -17.37
N GLY A 62 -6.47 -24.46 -16.35
CA GLY A 62 -6.56 -24.84 -14.95
C GLY A 62 -5.27 -25.35 -14.31
N HIS A 63 -4.16 -25.52 -15.03
CA HIS A 63 -2.90 -25.92 -14.40
C HIS A 63 -2.11 -24.72 -13.84
N TRP A 64 -1.23 -24.97 -12.86
CA TRP A 64 -0.37 -23.94 -12.29
C TRP A 64 0.98 -23.87 -13.00
N ILE A 65 1.37 -22.66 -13.43
CA ILE A 65 2.68 -22.37 -14.01
C ILE A 65 3.58 -21.79 -12.92
N THR A 66 4.57 -22.57 -12.50
CA THR A 66 5.57 -22.14 -11.51
C THR A 66 6.60 -21.23 -12.16
N SER A 67 6.96 -20.13 -11.47
CA SER A 67 8.01 -19.25 -11.96
C SER A 67 9.39 -19.93 -11.94
N ARG A 68 10.25 -19.62 -12.92
CA ARG A 68 11.64 -20.08 -12.94
C ARG A 68 12.38 -19.63 -11.66
N ARG A 69 13.32 -20.46 -11.17
CA ARG A 69 14.06 -20.24 -9.92
C ARG A 69 14.74 -18.85 -9.90
N GLY A 70 14.66 -18.15 -8.76
CA GLY A 70 15.38 -16.89 -8.50
C GLY A 70 14.48 -15.65 -8.43
N PHE A 71 13.83 -15.26 -9.52
CA PHE A 71 12.95 -14.09 -9.55
C PHE A 71 11.87 -14.22 -10.62
N LEU A 72 10.66 -13.75 -10.29
CA LEU A 72 9.49 -13.80 -11.18
C LEU A 72 9.66 -12.92 -12.43
N PHE A 73 10.37 -11.79 -12.28
CA PHE A 73 10.63 -10.84 -13.36
C PHE A 73 12.04 -10.22 -13.20
N PRO A 74 12.89 -10.12 -14.25
CA PRO A 74 14.16 -9.41 -14.16
C PRO A 74 13.93 -7.93 -13.83
N VAL A 75 14.62 -7.43 -12.79
CA VAL A 75 14.55 -6.02 -12.36
C VAL A 75 14.96 -5.08 -13.50
N THR A 76 15.98 -5.50 -14.27
CA THR A 76 16.55 -4.77 -15.41
C THR A 76 15.53 -4.56 -16.53
N ALA A 77 14.56 -5.47 -16.70
CA ALA A 77 13.48 -5.33 -17.66
C ALA A 77 12.27 -4.56 -17.08
N LEU A 78 11.96 -4.73 -15.79
CA LEU A 78 10.81 -4.07 -15.17
C LEU A 78 10.98 -2.56 -15.00
N SER A 79 12.18 -2.09 -14.62
CA SER A 79 12.41 -0.65 -14.39
C SER A 79 12.16 0.18 -15.65
N PRO A 80 12.70 -0.15 -16.84
CA PRO A 80 12.41 0.56 -18.09
C PRO A 80 10.94 0.52 -18.47
N VAL A 81 10.27 -0.64 -18.34
CA VAL A 81 8.84 -0.79 -18.67
C VAL A 81 7.97 0.07 -17.76
N PHE A 82 8.21 0.01 -16.45
CA PHE A 82 7.49 0.84 -15.48
C PHE A 82 7.71 2.33 -15.77
N ARG A 83 8.97 2.74 -15.97
CA ARG A 83 9.34 4.13 -16.27
C ARG A 83 8.67 4.63 -17.55
N GLY A 84 8.77 3.88 -18.64
CA GLY A 84 8.14 4.23 -19.92
C GLY A 84 6.63 4.41 -19.79
N LYS A 85 5.95 3.48 -19.12
CA LYS A 85 4.51 3.60 -18.84
C LYS A 85 4.19 4.77 -17.92
N PHE A 86 4.98 5.01 -16.88
CA PHE A 86 4.77 6.11 -15.96
C PHE A 86 4.88 7.45 -16.68
N LEU A 87 6.00 7.68 -17.38
CA LEU A 87 6.25 8.89 -18.17
C LEU A 87 5.18 9.11 -19.24
N ALA A 88 4.78 8.07 -19.96
CA ALA A 88 3.74 8.18 -20.99
C ALA A 88 2.41 8.69 -20.44
N GLY A 89 2.03 8.28 -19.22
CA GLY A 89 0.80 8.81 -18.63
C GLY A 89 0.95 10.11 -17.90
N LEU A 90 2.12 10.37 -17.31
CA LEU A 90 2.40 11.68 -16.75
C LEU A 90 2.32 12.73 -17.86
N LYS A 91 2.88 12.45 -19.05
CA LYS A 91 2.71 13.27 -20.26
C LYS A 91 1.23 13.47 -20.61
N LYS A 92 0.41 12.41 -20.64
CA LYS A 92 -1.04 12.55 -20.89
C LYS A 92 -1.76 13.41 -19.84
N LEU A 93 -1.37 13.31 -18.57
CA LEU A 93 -1.94 14.11 -17.49
C LEU A 93 -1.57 15.59 -17.60
N PHE A 94 -0.33 15.89 -18.00
CA PHE A 94 0.10 17.25 -18.32
C PHE A 94 -0.69 17.82 -19.51
N SER A 95 -0.70 17.12 -20.64
CA SER A 95 -1.41 17.57 -21.85
C SER A 95 -2.92 17.70 -21.67
N GLY A 96 -3.52 16.90 -20.79
CA GLY A 96 -4.96 16.95 -20.50
C GLY A 96 -5.35 17.91 -19.38
N GLY A 97 -4.43 18.73 -18.84
CA GLY A 97 -4.75 19.69 -17.77
C GLY A 97 -5.25 19.06 -16.45
N ALA A 98 -5.06 17.76 -16.27
CA ALA A 98 -5.66 17.00 -15.17
C ALA A 98 -4.89 17.14 -13.84
N LEU A 99 -3.78 17.87 -13.84
CA LEU A 99 -2.94 18.11 -12.67
C LEU A 99 -3.09 19.56 -12.22
N LYS A 100 -3.48 19.73 -10.96
CA LYS A 100 -3.49 21.05 -10.29
C LYS A 100 -2.16 21.27 -9.58
N PHE A 101 -1.48 22.36 -9.91
CA PHE A 101 -0.21 22.76 -9.31
C PHE A 101 -0.42 23.92 -8.33
N ALA A 102 0.24 23.86 -7.16
CA ALA A 102 0.14 24.90 -6.13
C ALA A 102 1.36 24.84 -5.20
N GLY A 103 1.67 25.96 -4.53
CA GLY A 103 2.80 26.06 -3.61
C GLY A 103 4.11 25.70 -4.31
N SER A 104 4.91 24.83 -3.69
CA SER A 104 6.20 24.39 -4.25
C SER A 104 6.10 23.63 -5.58
N SER A 105 4.90 23.22 -5.99
CA SER A 105 4.69 22.59 -7.30
C SER A 105 4.23 23.56 -8.39
N ALA A 106 3.99 24.84 -8.08
CA ALA A 106 3.49 25.84 -9.02
C ALA A 106 4.31 25.97 -10.31
N PRO A 107 5.66 25.91 -10.28
CA PRO A 107 6.47 25.99 -11.51
C PRO A 107 6.17 24.89 -12.53
N PHE A 108 5.61 23.75 -12.11
CA PHE A 108 5.23 22.67 -13.02
C PHE A 108 3.91 22.91 -13.77
N ALA A 109 3.26 24.07 -13.58
CA ALA A 109 2.22 24.54 -14.48
C ALA A 109 2.78 24.84 -15.87
N ASP A 110 4.04 25.28 -15.96
CA ASP A 110 4.66 25.71 -17.20
C ASP A 110 5.11 24.51 -18.07
N PRO A 111 4.75 24.47 -19.37
CA PRO A 111 5.15 23.39 -20.26
C PRO A 111 6.67 23.14 -20.35
N PRO A 112 7.56 24.16 -20.33
CA PRO A 112 9.00 23.94 -20.26
C PRO A 112 9.43 23.15 -19.01
N ALA A 113 8.93 23.53 -17.83
CA ALA A 113 9.24 22.85 -16.57
C ALA A 113 8.73 21.39 -16.57
N GLN A 114 7.55 21.14 -17.15
CA GLN A 114 7.03 19.78 -17.33
C GLN A 114 7.92 18.94 -18.24
N ARG A 115 8.41 19.50 -19.36
CA ARG A 115 9.34 18.81 -20.26
C ARG A 115 10.66 18.49 -19.58
N GLN A 116 11.20 19.42 -18.80
CA GLN A 116 12.41 19.20 -18.01
C GLN A 116 12.21 18.07 -16.99
N MET A 117 11.11 18.11 -16.22
CA MET A 117 10.78 17.05 -15.26
C MET A 117 10.69 15.67 -15.92
N LEU A 118 10.08 15.57 -17.10
CA LEU A 118 10.00 14.31 -17.85
C LEU A 118 11.38 13.81 -18.30
N ARG A 119 12.31 14.71 -18.64
CA ARG A 119 13.70 14.35 -18.98
C ARG A 119 14.43 13.84 -17.74
N GLU A 120 14.39 14.56 -16.63
CA GLU A 120 15.04 14.16 -15.38
C GLU A 120 14.53 12.80 -14.86
N LEU A 121 13.22 12.54 -14.96
CA LEU A 121 12.63 11.27 -14.57
C LEU A 121 13.01 10.11 -15.51
N ARG A 122 13.31 10.40 -16.79
CA ARG A 122 13.78 9.39 -17.75
C ARG A 122 15.17 8.88 -17.41
N GLU A 123 16.03 9.75 -16.90
CA GLU A 123 17.41 9.43 -16.52
C GLU A 123 17.51 8.61 -15.23
N LYS A 124 16.44 8.45 -14.45
CA LYS A 124 16.46 7.62 -13.23
C LYS A 124 16.46 6.12 -13.57
N PRO A 125 17.56 5.37 -13.35
CA PRO A 125 17.68 4.00 -13.86
C PRO A 125 16.96 2.95 -12.98
N ARG A 126 16.98 3.14 -11.66
CA ARG A 126 16.49 2.15 -10.68
C ARG A 126 15.20 2.64 -10.02
N VAL A 127 14.06 2.27 -10.59
CA VAL A 127 12.72 2.65 -10.09
C VAL A 127 11.89 1.45 -9.63
N VAL A 128 12.32 0.23 -9.95
CA VAL A 128 11.73 -1.01 -9.48
C VAL A 128 12.83 -1.84 -8.82
N TYR A 129 12.47 -2.53 -7.75
CA TYR A 129 13.32 -3.48 -7.08
C TYR A 129 12.52 -4.74 -6.79
N THR A 130 13.10 -5.92 -7.02
CA THR A 130 12.47 -7.21 -6.73
C THR A 130 13.33 -8.01 -5.77
N LYS A 131 12.68 -8.83 -4.94
CA LYS A 131 13.33 -9.79 -4.05
C LYS A 131 12.88 -11.20 -4.42
N ARG A 132 13.65 -12.19 -3.96
CA ARG A 132 13.27 -13.60 -4.03
C ARG A 132 11.92 -13.84 -3.34
N PRO A 133 11.16 -14.88 -3.74
CA PRO A 133 9.95 -15.28 -3.05
C PRO A 133 10.19 -15.54 -1.56
N PHE A 134 9.14 -15.33 -0.76
CA PHE A 134 9.16 -15.66 0.66
C PHE A 134 9.19 -17.17 0.87
N ALA A 135 9.84 -17.62 1.95
CA ALA A 135 9.90 -19.03 2.35
C ALA A 135 8.62 -19.48 3.08
N GLY A 136 7.44 -19.18 2.54
CA GLY A 136 6.15 -19.66 3.04
C GLY A 136 5.18 -18.60 3.58
N PRO A 137 4.02 -19.02 4.13
CA PRO A 137 2.92 -18.13 4.51
C PRO A 137 3.23 -17.15 5.65
N LYS A 138 3.94 -17.60 6.71
CA LYS A 138 4.25 -16.76 7.88
C LYS A 138 5.08 -15.51 7.50
N PRO A 139 6.20 -15.62 6.76
CA PRO A 139 6.93 -14.44 6.29
C PRO A 139 6.10 -13.51 5.38
N VAL A 140 5.15 -14.05 4.61
CA VAL A 140 4.22 -13.26 3.80
C VAL A 140 3.27 -12.45 4.69
N LEU A 141 2.70 -13.06 5.73
CA LEU A 141 1.84 -12.38 6.70
C LEU A 141 2.61 -11.31 7.47
N ASP A 142 3.81 -11.61 7.95
CA ASP A 142 4.68 -10.65 8.65
C ASP A 142 5.05 -9.47 7.74
N TYR A 143 5.26 -9.73 6.44
CA TYR A 143 5.47 -8.67 5.46
C TYR A 143 4.21 -7.82 5.32
N LEU A 144 3.06 -8.41 4.99
CA LEU A 144 1.81 -7.67 4.81
C LEU A 144 1.46 -6.84 6.04
N GLY A 145 1.50 -7.42 7.25
CA GLY A 145 1.17 -6.72 8.50
C GLY A 145 1.97 -5.44 8.72
N ARG A 146 3.26 -5.42 8.31
CA ARG A 146 4.11 -4.23 8.39
C ARG A 146 3.68 -3.10 7.46
N TYR A 147 3.07 -3.42 6.32
CA TYR A 147 2.76 -2.46 5.26
C TYR A 147 1.27 -2.14 5.13
N THR A 148 0.35 -2.97 5.62
CA THR A 148 -1.10 -2.80 5.45
C THR A 148 -1.78 -2.02 6.57
N HIS A 149 -1.29 -2.11 7.82
CA HIS A 149 -1.99 -1.55 8.99
C HIS A 149 -1.36 -0.26 9.53
N ARG A 150 -0.05 -0.06 9.32
CA ARG A 150 0.64 1.11 9.87
C ARG A 150 0.40 2.34 9.00
N VAL A 151 0.15 3.47 9.66
CA VAL A 151 0.14 4.80 9.04
C VAL A 151 1.59 5.32 9.01
N ALA A 152 1.81 6.57 8.62
CA ALA A 152 3.11 7.18 8.38
C ALA A 152 4.17 6.99 9.48
N ILE A 153 3.74 6.86 10.74
CA ILE A 153 4.60 6.60 11.89
C ILE A 153 3.94 5.60 12.86
N SER A 154 4.77 4.80 13.54
CA SER A 154 4.33 3.89 14.60
C SER A 154 4.56 4.49 15.99
N ASN A 155 3.71 4.18 16.96
CA ASN A 155 3.80 4.70 18.33
C ASN A 155 5.19 4.51 18.96
N ASN A 156 5.82 3.32 18.81
CA ASN A 156 7.15 3.05 19.37
C ASN A 156 8.29 3.95 18.81
N ARG A 157 8.02 4.70 17.74
CA ARG A 157 8.96 5.69 17.19
C ARG A 157 8.80 7.05 17.82
N LEU A 158 7.62 7.39 18.37
CA LEU A 158 7.40 8.61 19.11
C LEU A 158 8.14 8.51 20.46
N LEU A 159 9.00 9.48 20.73
CA LEU A 159 9.76 9.57 21.99
C LEU A 159 9.16 10.58 22.96
N GLY A 160 8.43 11.56 22.44
CA GLY A 160 7.79 12.58 23.25
C GLY A 160 7.11 13.63 22.38
N CYS A 161 6.09 14.25 22.93
CA CYS A 161 5.36 15.37 22.37
C CYS A 161 5.12 16.38 23.48
N ASN A 162 5.34 17.66 23.21
CA ASN A 162 4.85 18.75 24.03
C ASN A 162 4.15 19.77 23.12
N ASP A 163 3.70 20.89 23.67
CA ASP A 163 2.88 21.88 22.96
C ASP A 163 3.58 22.48 21.73
N THR A 164 4.91 22.44 21.68
CA THR A 164 5.70 23.07 20.61
C THR A 164 6.38 22.07 19.70
N LYS A 165 6.71 20.86 20.17
CA LYS A 165 7.65 19.95 19.50
C LYS A 165 7.24 18.49 19.61
N VAL A 166 7.52 17.75 18.54
CA VAL A 166 7.41 16.29 18.48
C VAL A 166 8.79 15.69 18.24
N ARG A 167 9.15 14.71 19.07
CA ARG A 167 10.42 13.96 18.99
C ARG A 167 10.14 12.54 18.55
N PHE A 168 10.83 12.07 17.52
CA PHE A 168 10.68 10.68 17.07
C PHE A 168 11.96 10.08 16.48
N ARG A 169 12.12 8.76 16.63
CA ARG A 169 13.22 7.99 16.04
C ARG A 169 12.98 7.77 14.56
N TYR A 170 14.01 7.91 13.75
CA TYR A 170 14.00 7.53 12.34
C TYR A 170 15.27 6.74 11.99
N LYS A 171 15.17 5.94 10.93
CA LYS A 171 16.32 5.23 10.36
C LYS A 171 16.92 6.08 9.25
N ASP A 172 18.20 6.41 9.38
CA ASP A 172 18.95 7.18 8.40
C ASP A 172 19.58 6.24 7.37
N TYR A 173 18.88 6.03 6.25
CA TYR A 173 19.36 5.16 5.18
C TYR A 173 20.61 5.72 4.48
N ALA A 174 20.79 7.05 4.46
CA ALA A 174 21.95 7.68 3.85
C ALA A 174 23.21 7.50 4.70
N HIS A 175 23.06 7.40 6.02
CA HIS A 175 24.18 7.24 6.96
C HIS A 175 24.18 5.87 7.61
N GLY A 176 24.28 4.83 6.78
CA GLY A 176 24.57 3.47 7.23
C GLY A 176 23.47 2.88 8.10
N ASN A 177 22.20 3.21 7.84
CA ASN A 177 21.05 2.64 8.55
C ASN A 177 20.99 2.98 10.05
N ARG A 178 21.73 4.00 10.51
CA ARG A 178 21.79 4.42 11.92
C ARG A 178 20.42 4.91 12.40
N ARG A 179 20.10 4.64 13.66
CA ARG A 179 18.90 5.17 14.32
C ARG A 179 19.24 6.55 14.87
N LYS A 180 18.47 7.56 14.47
CA LYS A 180 18.62 8.96 14.90
C LYS A 180 17.29 9.50 15.43
N VAL A 181 17.36 10.61 16.15
CA VAL A 181 16.18 11.33 16.64
C VAL A 181 15.98 12.57 15.78
N MET A 182 14.73 12.79 15.37
CA MET A 182 14.29 14.01 14.72
C MET A 182 13.38 14.78 15.67
N VAL A 183 13.56 16.10 15.71
CA VAL A 183 12.71 17.02 16.45
C VAL A 183 12.09 17.97 15.44
N LEU A 184 10.76 18.04 15.40
CA LEU A 184 10.02 18.97 14.54
C LEU A 184 9.13 19.84 15.42
N ALA A 185 8.84 21.06 14.95
CA ALA A 185 7.70 21.81 15.47
C ALA A 185 6.41 20.98 15.31
N ALA A 186 5.47 21.12 16.23
CA ALA A 186 4.21 20.37 16.20
C ALA A 186 3.44 20.59 14.88
N SER A 187 3.40 21.84 14.40
CA SER A 187 2.77 22.20 13.11
C SER A 187 3.42 21.51 11.91
N GLU A 188 4.74 21.43 11.85
CA GLU A 188 5.47 20.75 10.78
C GLU A 188 5.30 19.23 10.84
N PHE A 189 5.24 18.65 12.04
CA PHE A 189 4.91 17.24 12.21
C PHE A 189 3.51 16.93 11.67
N ILE A 190 2.50 17.74 12.03
CA ILE A 190 1.13 17.60 11.53
C ILE A 190 1.10 17.76 10.01
N ARG A 191 1.72 18.81 9.47
CA ARG A 191 1.81 19.04 8.02
C ARG A 191 2.36 17.81 7.30
N ARG A 192 3.48 17.26 7.77
CA ARG A 192 4.08 16.04 7.19
C ARG A 192 3.17 14.83 7.32
N PHE A 193 2.58 14.62 8.49
CA PHE A 193 1.65 13.51 8.72
C PHE A 193 0.46 13.56 7.75
N LEU A 194 -0.12 14.75 7.54
CA LEU A 194 -1.26 14.96 6.65
C LEU A 194 -0.95 14.69 5.17
N LEU A 195 0.32 14.76 4.73
CA LEU A 195 0.71 14.34 3.38
C LEU A 195 0.42 12.85 3.11
N HIS A 196 0.22 12.07 4.17
CA HIS A 196 0.03 10.63 4.09
C HIS A 196 -1.42 10.18 4.31
N VAL A 197 -2.30 11.12 4.65
CA VAL A 197 -3.74 10.91 4.68
C VAL A 197 -4.24 10.86 3.23
N LEU A 198 -4.82 9.71 2.87
CA LEU A 198 -5.36 9.52 1.52
C LEU A 198 -6.76 10.16 1.44
N PRO A 199 -7.18 10.75 0.30
CA PRO A 199 -8.54 11.24 0.13
C PRO A 199 -9.55 10.13 0.36
N SER A 200 -10.75 10.54 0.78
CA SER A 200 -11.87 9.63 0.96
C SER A 200 -12.13 8.78 -0.29
N GLY A 201 -12.46 7.50 -0.07
CA GLY A 201 -12.68 6.50 -1.12
C GLY A 201 -11.40 6.04 -1.85
N PHE A 202 -10.21 6.58 -1.52
CA PHE A 202 -8.98 6.14 -2.16
C PHE A 202 -8.48 4.81 -1.58
N MET A 203 -8.61 3.74 -2.37
CA MET A 203 -8.13 2.41 -1.99
C MET A 203 -6.60 2.34 -1.93
N ARG A 204 -6.06 2.22 -0.70
CA ARG A 204 -4.63 2.06 -0.41
C ARG A 204 -4.08 0.69 -0.81
N ILE A 205 -4.90 -0.35 -0.67
CA ILE A 205 -4.54 -1.74 -0.99
C ILE A 205 -5.37 -2.16 -2.20
N ARG A 206 -4.74 -2.79 -3.19
CA ARG A 206 -5.43 -3.33 -4.35
C ARG A 206 -4.96 -4.73 -4.67
N HIS A 207 -5.91 -5.56 -5.07
CA HIS A 207 -5.67 -6.93 -5.48
C HIS A 207 -5.87 -7.09 -6.98
N TYR A 208 -5.04 -7.92 -7.60
CA TYR A 208 -5.03 -8.17 -9.05
C TYR A 208 -4.98 -9.66 -9.37
N GLY A 209 -5.54 -10.00 -10.53
CA GLY A 209 -5.55 -11.36 -11.07
C GLY A 209 -6.35 -12.31 -10.21
N ILE A 210 -5.75 -13.40 -9.75
CA ILE A 210 -6.43 -14.40 -8.91
C ILE A 210 -7.03 -13.76 -7.66
N LEU A 211 -6.38 -12.72 -7.10
CA LEU A 211 -6.84 -12.04 -5.88
C LEU A 211 -7.83 -10.90 -6.14
N ALA A 212 -8.14 -10.57 -7.40
CA ALA A 212 -9.02 -9.44 -7.70
C ALA A 212 -10.45 -9.68 -7.20
N ASN A 213 -11.01 -8.71 -6.47
CA ASN A 213 -12.29 -8.85 -5.75
C ASN A 213 -13.41 -9.54 -6.55
N ARG A 214 -13.65 -9.12 -7.81
CA ARG A 214 -14.72 -9.67 -8.66
C ARG A 214 -14.56 -11.15 -8.99
N THR A 215 -13.33 -11.66 -9.07
CA THR A 215 -13.02 -13.03 -9.53
C THR A 215 -12.34 -13.87 -8.47
N LYS A 216 -12.15 -13.33 -7.26
CA LYS A 216 -11.30 -13.90 -6.22
C LYS A 216 -11.75 -15.29 -5.82
N HIS A 217 -13.05 -15.47 -5.56
CA HIS A 217 -13.59 -16.73 -5.09
C HIS A 217 -13.34 -17.87 -6.09
N GLN A 218 -13.80 -17.69 -7.34
CA GLN A 218 -13.63 -18.68 -8.40
C GLN A 218 -12.15 -18.99 -8.68
N LYS A 219 -11.32 -17.96 -8.86
CA LYS A 219 -9.91 -18.16 -9.23
C LYS A 219 -9.07 -18.72 -8.09
N LEU A 220 -9.38 -18.39 -6.84
CA LEU A 220 -8.72 -19.01 -5.69
C LEU A 220 -9.08 -20.48 -5.55
N ALA A 221 -10.34 -20.86 -5.80
CA ALA A 221 -10.73 -22.28 -5.81
C ALA A 221 -9.96 -23.05 -6.89
N GLN A 222 -9.91 -22.53 -8.11
CA GLN A 222 -9.12 -23.12 -9.21
C GLN A 222 -7.63 -23.21 -8.87
N ALA A 223 -7.04 -22.13 -8.34
CA ALA A 223 -5.63 -22.14 -7.95
C ALA A 223 -5.32 -23.14 -6.84
N ARG A 224 -6.22 -23.35 -5.87
CA ARG A 224 -6.06 -24.37 -4.83
C ARG A 224 -6.05 -25.78 -5.39
N VAL A 225 -6.95 -26.09 -6.32
CA VAL A 225 -6.95 -27.37 -7.04
C VAL A 225 -5.64 -27.55 -7.81
N ALA A 226 -5.25 -26.54 -8.59
CA ALA A 226 -4.02 -26.56 -9.41
C ALA A 226 -2.72 -26.70 -8.58
N LEU A 227 -2.74 -26.26 -7.33
CA LEU A 227 -1.62 -26.32 -6.39
C LEU A 227 -1.68 -27.53 -5.45
N HIS A 228 -2.66 -28.43 -5.62
CA HIS A 228 -2.94 -29.55 -4.71
C HIS A 228 -3.07 -29.10 -3.24
N TYR A 229 -3.64 -27.92 -3.02
CA TYR A 229 -3.84 -27.31 -1.71
C TYR A 229 -5.32 -27.43 -1.29
N GLN A 230 -5.73 -28.67 -1.01
CA GLN A 230 -7.07 -29.03 -0.56
C GLN A 230 -6.99 -29.82 0.74
N PRO A 231 -7.94 -29.62 1.68
CA PRO A 231 -9.08 -28.71 1.60
C PRO A 231 -8.70 -27.24 1.79
N ALA A 232 -9.59 -26.32 1.38
CA ALA A 232 -9.42 -24.91 1.69
C ALA A 232 -9.30 -24.70 3.22
N PRO A 233 -8.47 -23.74 3.69
CA PRO A 233 -8.43 -23.39 5.10
C PRO A 233 -9.82 -22.99 5.56
N GLN A 234 -10.29 -23.59 6.65
CA GLN A 234 -11.53 -23.15 7.28
C GLN A 234 -11.31 -21.74 7.86
N PRO A 235 -12.32 -20.85 7.75
CA PRO A 235 -12.27 -19.58 8.45
C PRO A 235 -12.06 -19.84 9.95
N PRO A 236 -11.30 -18.99 10.65
CA PRO A 236 -11.21 -19.10 12.10
C PRO A 236 -12.62 -18.96 12.70
N GLU A 237 -12.88 -19.71 13.76
CA GLU A 237 -14.10 -19.55 14.55
C GLU A 237 -14.24 -18.08 14.99
N PRO A 238 -15.45 -17.51 14.96
CA PRO A 238 -15.67 -16.16 15.40
C PRO A 238 -15.29 -16.03 16.88
N GLU A 239 -14.29 -15.20 17.14
CA GLU A 239 -13.86 -14.83 18.49
C GLU A 239 -14.63 -13.59 18.95
N SER A 240 -15.02 -13.54 20.22
CA SER A 240 -15.64 -12.35 20.80
C SER A 240 -14.63 -11.20 20.90
N VAL A 241 -15.11 -9.95 20.90
CA VAL A 241 -14.24 -8.78 20.98
C VAL A 241 -13.43 -8.82 22.29
N GLU A 242 -14.05 -9.29 23.37
CA GLU A 242 -13.47 -9.47 24.70
C GLU A 242 -12.30 -10.46 24.65
N ALA A 243 -12.52 -11.64 24.11
CA ALA A 243 -11.50 -12.69 24.00
C ALA A 243 -10.33 -12.22 23.13
N PHE A 244 -10.61 -11.52 22.03
CA PHE A 244 -9.60 -10.96 21.15
C PHE A 244 -8.67 -9.96 21.89
N TRP A 245 -9.25 -8.98 22.60
CA TRP A 245 -8.47 -7.96 23.32
C TRP A 245 -7.66 -8.56 24.45
N LEU A 246 -8.23 -9.52 25.19
CA LEU A 246 -7.51 -10.22 26.25
C LEU A 246 -6.33 -11.01 25.68
N ARG A 247 -6.51 -11.71 24.56
CA ARG A 247 -5.45 -12.51 23.93
C ARG A 247 -4.36 -11.66 23.28
N VAL A 248 -4.72 -10.57 22.60
CA VAL A 248 -3.78 -9.78 21.78
C VAL A 248 -3.09 -8.67 22.57
N ALA A 249 -3.81 -8.04 23.50
CA ALA A 249 -3.31 -6.87 24.24
C ALA A 249 -3.22 -7.13 25.75
N SER A 250 -3.61 -8.31 26.23
CA SER A 250 -3.74 -8.60 27.67
C SER A 250 -4.62 -7.57 28.37
N LEU A 251 -5.66 -7.11 27.67
CA LEU A 251 -6.58 -6.07 28.12
C LEU A 251 -7.97 -6.65 28.27
N ASP A 252 -8.46 -6.68 29.51
CA ASP A 252 -9.89 -6.89 29.76
C ASP A 252 -10.63 -5.57 29.52
N ILE A 253 -11.38 -5.50 28.42
CA ILE A 253 -12.16 -4.32 28.03
C ILE A 253 -13.36 -4.07 28.95
N HIS A 254 -13.71 -5.01 29.83
CA HIS A 254 -14.70 -4.80 30.87
C HIS A 254 -14.08 -4.34 32.19
N GLN A 255 -12.77 -4.35 32.36
CA GLN A 255 -12.18 -3.83 33.58
C GLN A 255 -12.13 -2.30 33.54
N CYS A 256 -12.62 -1.64 34.59
CA CYS A 256 -12.55 -0.19 34.71
C CYS A 256 -11.09 0.27 34.67
N PRO A 257 -10.69 1.15 33.72
CA PRO A 257 -9.29 1.55 33.58
C PRO A 257 -8.79 2.38 34.77
N HIS A 258 -9.69 3.00 35.54
CA HIS A 258 -9.38 3.85 36.68
C HIS A 258 -9.20 3.05 37.97
N CYS A 259 -10.23 2.33 38.42
CA CYS A 259 -10.18 1.64 39.72
C CYS A 259 -9.68 0.19 39.66
N LYS A 260 -9.60 -0.42 38.47
CA LYS A 260 -9.23 -1.84 38.23
C LYS A 260 -10.11 -2.91 38.90
N ALA A 261 -11.02 -2.54 39.78
CA ALA A 261 -11.94 -3.46 40.47
C ALA A 261 -13.35 -3.49 39.83
N GLY A 262 -13.81 -2.37 39.28
CA GLY A 262 -15.15 -2.26 38.70
C GLY A 262 -15.26 -2.93 37.31
N ARG A 263 -16.44 -3.45 37.00
CA ARG A 263 -16.77 -4.02 35.69
C ARG A 263 -17.61 -3.03 34.86
N MET A 264 -17.12 -2.66 33.68
CA MET A 264 -17.81 -1.84 32.71
C MET A 264 -18.85 -2.69 31.97
N ILE A 265 -20.09 -2.18 31.93
CA ILE A 265 -21.22 -2.81 31.26
C ILE A 265 -21.58 -1.95 30.05
N ALA A 266 -21.76 -2.59 28.88
CA ALA A 266 -22.23 -1.89 27.70
C ALA A 266 -23.70 -1.47 27.89
N ILE A 267 -23.95 -0.16 27.98
CA ILE A 267 -25.30 0.40 28.15
C ILE A 267 -26.02 0.64 26.82
N GLY A 268 -25.28 0.64 25.70
CA GLY A 268 -25.83 0.86 24.38
C GLY A 268 -24.78 1.38 23.39
N PRO A 269 -25.09 1.38 22.08
CA PRO A 269 -24.23 1.94 21.06
C PRO A 269 -24.25 3.48 21.10
N ILE A 270 -23.11 4.11 20.76
CA ILE A 270 -23.09 5.55 20.47
C ILE A 270 -23.73 5.74 19.09
N PRO A 271 -24.77 6.59 18.95
CA PRO A 271 -25.36 6.88 17.65
C PRO A 271 -24.29 7.49 16.73
N VAL A 272 -23.91 6.77 15.68
CA VAL A 272 -23.08 7.32 14.60
C VAL A 272 -24.00 8.12 13.67
N PRO A 273 -23.73 9.41 13.41
CA PRO A 273 -24.45 10.15 12.39
C PRO A 273 -24.34 9.39 11.07
N CYS A 274 -25.47 8.97 10.52
CA CYS A 274 -25.51 8.25 9.25
C CYS A 274 -24.71 9.05 8.22
N ALA A 275 -23.72 8.43 7.57
CA ALA A 275 -23.02 9.06 6.46
C ALA A 275 -24.09 9.50 5.45
N ARG A 276 -24.16 10.82 5.17
CA ARG A 276 -25.14 11.39 4.24
C ARG A 276 -25.15 10.54 2.96
N ALA A 277 -26.34 10.11 2.53
CA ALA A 277 -26.51 9.49 1.23
C ALA A 277 -25.87 10.38 0.15
N PRO A 278 -25.31 9.79 -0.93
CA PRO A 278 -24.83 10.58 -2.06
C PRO A 278 -25.94 11.53 -2.53
N PRO A 279 -25.63 12.79 -2.88
CA PRO A 279 -26.63 13.69 -3.44
C PRO A 279 -27.25 13.03 -4.67
N LEU A 280 -28.59 13.08 -4.76
CA LEU A 280 -29.32 12.60 -5.92
C LEU A 280 -28.82 13.35 -7.18
N PRO A 281 -28.74 12.67 -8.34
CA PRO A 281 -28.38 13.34 -9.58
C PRO A 281 -29.37 14.48 -9.88
N PRO A 282 -28.92 15.59 -10.48
CA PRO A 282 -29.82 16.67 -10.86
C PRO A 282 -30.85 16.14 -11.86
N SER A 283 -32.11 16.50 -11.59
CA SER A 283 -33.28 16.32 -12.46
C SER A 283 -33.13 17.05 -13.77
#